data_AF-A0A855SH81-F1
#
_entry.id   AF-A0A855SH81-F1
#
_cell.length_a   1.000
_cell.length_b   1.000
_cell.length_c   1.000
_cell.angle_alpha   90.00
_cell.angle_beta   90.00
_cell.angle_gamma   90.00
#
_symmetry.space_group_name_H-M   'P 1'
#
loop_
_entity.id
_entity.type
_entity.pdbx_description
1 polymer ?
#
loop_
_entity_poly.entity_id
_entity_poly.type
_entity_poly.pdbx_seq_one_letter_code
_entity_poly.pdbx_strand_id
1 'polypeptide(L)'
;MARHMTQNYYFRKFQCGLTKKDTAKLCFKNVRTITRWDSGQPIPPECRRLMRITKGLELVTIDKKWDGWVLKGGKLINEQGISVSPEQILTGYALIEIGEETDRSTQRKIIKTARLLKNII
;
A
#
# COMPACT_ATOMS: atom_id res chain seq x y z
N MET A 1 8.27 36.98 9.34
CA MET A 1 9.43 36.19 8.86
C MET A 1 8.91 34.99 8.07
N ALA A 2 9.21 34.91 6.77
CA ALA A 2 8.85 33.75 5.96
C ALA A 2 9.61 32.52 6.47
N ARG A 3 8.87 31.47 6.82
CA ARG A 3 9.46 30.21 7.30
C ARG A 3 10.17 29.54 6.13
N HIS A 4 11.50 29.59 6.11
CA HIS A 4 12.29 28.89 5.09
C HIS A 4 11.97 27.39 5.18
N MET A 5 11.22 26.86 4.20
CA MET A 5 10.84 25.46 4.18
C MET A 5 12.05 24.62 3.78
N THR A 6 12.54 23.81 4.72
CA THR A 6 13.62 22.88 4.42
C THR A 6 13.09 21.63 3.72
N GLN A 7 13.96 20.95 2.98
CA GLN A 7 13.65 19.66 2.37
C GLN A 7 13.16 18.63 3.40
N ASN A 8 13.69 18.66 4.62
CA ASN A 8 13.29 17.76 5.69
C ASN A 8 11.89 18.07 6.23
N TYR A 9 11.55 19.35 6.39
CA TYR A 9 10.20 19.75 6.75
C TYR A 9 9.21 19.29 5.67
N TYR A 10 9.55 19.51 4.39
CA TYR A 10 8.72 19.08 3.28
C TYR A 10 8.51 17.56 3.27
N PHE A 11 9.60 16.81 3.35
CA PHE A 11 9.60 15.36 3.42
C PHE A 11 8.70 14.83 4.55
N ARG A 12 8.91 15.27 5.80
CA ARG A 12 8.14 14.76 6.94
C ARG A 12 6.66 15.16 6.84
N LYS A 13 6.37 16.43 6.56
CA LYS A 13 5.02 16.99 6.67
C LYS A 13 4.14 16.68 5.46
N PHE A 14 4.67 16.78 4.24
CA PHE A 14 3.87 16.66 3.03
C PHE A 14 4.06 15.31 2.34
N GLN A 15 5.31 14.83 2.22
CA GLN A 15 5.55 13.54 1.59
C GLN A 15 5.12 12.37 2.49
N CYS A 16 5.54 12.38 3.76
CA CYS A 16 5.17 11.35 4.73
C CYS A 16 3.88 11.66 5.50
N GLY A 17 3.37 12.89 5.48
CA GLY A 17 2.14 13.24 6.20
C GLY A 17 2.23 13.07 7.72
N LEU A 18 3.42 13.07 8.31
CA LEU A 18 3.62 12.81 9.74
C LEU A 18 3.63 14.12 10.55
N THR A 19 3.10 14.10 11.77
CA THR A 19 3.36 15.20 12.72
C THR A 19 4.74 15.04 13.36
N LYS A 20 5.24 16.10 14.02
CA LYS A 20 6.51 16.00 14.75
C LYS A 20 6.45 14.98 15.90
N LYS A 21 5.28 14.86 16.57
CA LYS A 21 5.06 13.90 17.66
C LYS A 21 5.05 12.47 17.14
N ASP A 22 4.34 12.21 16.04
CA ASP A 22 4.30 10.88 15.43
C ASP A 22 5.68 10.46 14.94
N THR A 23 6.42 11.39 14.31
CA THR A 23 7.78 11.14 13.84
C THR A 23 8.72 10.84 15.01
N ALA A 24 8.60 11.58 16.11
CA ALA A 24 9.39 11.37 17.32
C ALA A 24 9.14 9.97 17.90
N LYS A 25 7.88 9.57 18.03
CA LYS A 25 7.49 8.22 18.48
C LYS A 25 8.00 7.15 17.52
N LEU A 26 7.80 7.34 16.22
CA LEU A 26 8.20 6.39 15.18
C LEU A 26 9.72 6.17 15.16
N CYS A 27 10.50 7.25 15.23
CA CYS A 27 11.96 7.19 15.13
C CYS A 27 12.65 6.98 16.49
N PHE A 28 11.90 6.77 17.57
CA PHE A 28 12.42 6.68 18.95
C PHE A 28 13.31 7.88 19.32
N LYS A 29 12.89 9.10 18.95
CA LYS A 29 13.57 10.37 19.26
C LYS A 29 12.65 11.31 20.04
N ASN A 30 13.22 12.41 20.52
CA ASN A 30 12.43 13.51 21.09
C ASN A 30 11.96 14.50 20.01
N VAL A 31 10.88 15.25 20.31
CA VAL A 31 10.31 16.27 19.41
C VAL A 31 11.31 17.39 19.08
N ARG A 32 12.27 17.66 19.97
CA ARG A 32 13.34 18.64 19.75
C ARG A 32 14.26 18.20 18.61
N THR A 33 14.61 16.91 18.55
CA THR A 33 15.41 16.31 17.48
C THR A 33 14.68 16.43 16.15
N ILE A 34 13.39 16.10 16.11
CA ILE A 34 12.57 16.26 14.89
C ILE A 34 12.49 17.73 14.47
N THR A 35 12.42 18.65 15.43
CA THR A 35 12.42 20.09 15.13
C THR A 35 13.74 20.55 14.53
N ARG A 36 14.88 20.03 15.00
CA ARG A 36 16.19 20.34 14.41
C ARG A 36 16.33 19.75 13.00
N TRP A 37 15.80 18.55 12.76
CA TRP A 37 15.74 17.97 11.42
C TRP A 37 14.92 18.83 10.46
N ASP A 38 13.73 19.27 10.87
CA ASP A 38 12.90 20.22 10.12
C ASP A 38 13.60 21.57 9.88
N SER A 39 14.56 21.95 10.72
CA SER A 39 15.39 23.14 10.53
C SER A 39 16.61 22.92 9.63
N GLY A 40 16.77 21.72 9.07
CA GLY A 40 17.81 21.40 8.08
C GLY A 40 18.89 20.45 8.57
N GLN A 41 18.90 20.04 9.85
CA GLN A 41 19.84 19.01 10.29
C GLN A 41 19.55 17.68 9.57
N PRO A 42 20.57 16.90 9.19
CA PRO A 42 20.38 15.62 8.51
C PRO A 42 19.49 14.67 9.33
N ILE A 43 18.50 14.09 8.65
CA ILE A 43 17.73 12.96 9.18
C ILE A 43 18.58 11.71 8.97
N PRO A 44 18.85 10.90 10.01
CA PRO A 44 19.53 9.63 9.85
C PRO A 44 18.82 8.73 8.81
N PRO A 45 19.57 8.02 7.95
CA PRO A 45 19.00 7.26 6.84
C PRO A 45 18.00 6.20 7.29
N GLU A 46 18.23 5.56 8.43
CA GLU A 46 17.31 4.60 9.05
C GLU A 46 15.99 5.24 9.47
N CYS A 47 16.02 6.45 10.02
CA CYS A 47 14.82 7.20 10.39
C CYS A 47 14.04 7.64 9.14
N ARG A 48 14.75 8.08 8.10
CA ARG A 48 14.15 8.46 6.81
C ARG A 48 13.47 7.27 6.14
N ARG A 49 14.11 6.11 6.13
CA ARG A 49 13.55 4.86 5.61
C ARG A 49 12.32 4.42 6.41
N LEU A 50 12.41 4.43 7.74
CA LEU A 50 11.28 4.07 8.60
C LEU A 50 10.05 4.94 8.34
N MET A 51 10.24 6.26 8.19
CA MET A 51 9.14 7.17 7.82
C MET A 51 8.47 6.83 6.48
N ARG A 52 9.23 6.36 5.49
CA ARG A 52 8.69 5.93 4.19
C ARG A 52 7.94 4.61 4.30
N ILE A 53 8.52 3.61 4.94
CA ILE A 53 7.93 2.28 5.12
C ILE A 53 6.58 2.38 5.85
N THR A 54 6.51 3.10 6.97
CA THR A 54 5.28 3.24 7.76
C THR A 54 4.15 3.95 7.00
N LYS A 55 4.49 4.69 5.94
CA LYS A 55 3.53 5.36 5.07
C LYS A 55 3.29 4.62 3.76
N GLY A 56 3.83 3.39 3.65
CA GLY A 56 3.70 2.55 2.48
C GLY A 56 4.37 3.13 1.23
N LEU A 57 5.34 4.03 1.38
CA LEU A 57 6.09 4.62 0.27
C LEU A 57 7.28 3.76 -0.19
N GLU A 58 7.58 2.68 0.53
CA GLU A 58 8.71 1.77 0.26
C GLU A 58 8.27 0.33 0.54
N LEU A 59 7.26 -0.19 -0.18
CA LEU A 59 6.74 -1.54 0.05
C LEU A 59 7.75 -2.65 -0.32
N VAL A 60 8.69 -2.35 -1.22
CA VAL A 60 9.79 -3.25 -1.62
C VAL A 60 10.63 -3.76 -0.45
N THR A 61 10.65 -3.04 0.69
CA THR A 61 11.37 -3.49 1.88
C THR A 61 10.71 -4.66 2.58
N ILE A 62 9.43 -4.96 2.25
CA ILE A 62 8.68 -6.11 2.74
C ILE A 62 8.93 -7.32 1.83
N ASP A 63 8.75 -7.17 0.52
CA ASP A 63 9.05 -8.19 -0.49
C ASP A 63 9.36 -7.51 -1.84
N LYS A 64 10.34 -8.05 -2.58
CA LYS A 64 10.78 -7.52 -3.89
C LYS A 64 9.68 -7.48 -4.94
N LYS A 65 8.63 -8.28 -4.83
CA LYS A 65 7.45 -8.23 -5.72
C LYS A 65 6.70 -6.91 -5.66
N TRP A 66 6.91 -6.12 -4.60
CA TRP A 66 6.35 -4.78 -4.43
C TRP A 66 7.29 -3.67 -4.93
N ASP A 67 8.31 -4.00 -5.73
CA ASP A 67 9.16 -2.98 -6.32
C ASP A 67 8.35 -2.01 -7.20
N GLY A 68 8.62 -0.72 -7.06
CA GLY A 68 7.83 0.33 -7.71
C GLY A 68 6.41 0.56 -7.15
N TRP A 69 5.94 -0.24 -6.18
CA TRP A 69 4.62 -0.09 -5.58
C TRP A 69 4.62 0.80 -4.34
N VAL A 70 3.59 1.64 -4.22
CA VAL A 70 3.36 2.54 -3.07
C VAL A 70 1.90 2.57 -2.64
N LEU A 71 1.65 2.82 -1.35
CA LEU A 71 0.33 3.19 -0.83
C LEU A 71 0.21 4.70 -0.78
N LYS A 72 -0.81 5.26 -1.46
CA LYS A 72 -1.10 6.68 -1.45
C LYS A 72 -2.61 6.91 -1.49
N GLY A 73 -3.12 7.72 -0.56
CA GLY A 73 -4.55 8.05 -0.49
C GLY A 73 -5.48 6.84 -0.31
N GLY A 74 -5.01 5.80 0.41
CA GLY A 74 -5.76 4.56 0.61
C GLY A 74 -5.78 3.61 -0.59
N LYS A 75 -5.04 3.93 -1.66
CA LYS A 75 -4.91 3.10 -2.85
C LYS A 75 -3.49 2.60 -3.02
N LEU A 76 -3.38 1.45 -3.66
CA LEU A 76 -2.12 0.86 -4.07
C LEU A 76 -1.78 1.36 -5.49
N ILE A 77 -0.57 1.88 -5.69
CA ILE A 77 -0.15 2.49 -6.95
C ILE A 77 1.14 1.83 -7.41
N ASN A 78 1.22 1.39 -8.67
CA ASN A 78 2.44 0.84 -9.25
C ASN A 78 3.30 1.93 -9.93
N GLU A 79 4.48 1.55 -10.43
CA GLU A 79 5.42 2.44 -11.11
C GLU A 79 4.85 3.11 -12.38
N GLN A 80 3.85 2.49 -13.00
CA GLN A 80 3.14 3.02 -14.18
C GLN A 80 2.04 4.02 -13.80
N GLY A 81 1.79 4.23 -12.50
CA GLY A 81 0.74 5.12 -12.01
C GLY A 81 -0.66 4.49 -11.96
N ILE A 82 -0.78 3.18 -12.23
CA ILE A 82 -2.04 2.46 -12.08
C ILE A 82 -2.41 2.44 -10.60
N SER A 83 -3.58 2.99 -10.28
CA SER A 83 -4.09 3.11 -8.92
C SER A 83 -5.24 2.14 -8.69
N VAL A 84 -5.08 1.25 -7.72
CA VAL A 84 -6.02 0.18 -7.40
C VAL A 84 -6.53 0.37 -5.97
N SER A 85 -7.85 0.43 -5.80
CA SER A 85 -8.49 0.47 -4.47
C SER A 85 -8.60 -0.93 -3.87
N PRO A 86 -8.78 -1.06 -2.55
CA PRO A 86 -9.00 -2.36 -1.90
C PRO A 86 -10.16 -3.15 -2.53
N GLU A 87 -11.25 -2.48 -2.91
CA GLU A 87 -12.41 -3.12 -3.54
C GLU A 87 -12.07 -3.67 -4.93
N GLN A 88 -11.24 -2.96 -5.69
CA GLN A 88 -10.76 -3.42 -7.00
C GLN A 88 -9.82 -4.63 -6.87
N ILE A 89 -8.99 -4.66 -5.83
CA ILE A 89 -8.15 -5.83 -5.50
C ILE A 89 -9.04 -7.03 -5.18
N LEU A 90 -10.04 -6.87 -4.32
CA LEU A 90 -10.98 -7.93 -3.96
C LEU A 90 -11.79 -8.42 -5.17
N THR A 91 -12.22 -7.50 -6.03
CA THR A 91 -12.94 -7.85 -7.27
C THR A 91 -12.03 -8.65 -8.21
N GLY A 92 -10.78 -8.21 -8.40
CA GLY A 92 -9.80 -8.94 -9.22
C GLY A 92 -9.52 -10.34 -8.66
N TYR A 93 -9.38 -10.46 -7.34
CA TYR A 93 -9.23 -11.75 -6.67
C TYR A 93 -10.44 -12.67 -6.91
N ALA A 94 -11.67 -12.19 -6.71
CA ALA A 94 -12.88 -12.97 -6.95
C ALA A 94 -13.01 -13.43 -8.40
N LEU A 95 -12.67 -12.58 -9.38
CA LEU A 95 -12.67 -12.96 -10.80
C LEU A 95 -11.64 -14.04 -11.14
N ILE A 96 -10.47 -14.00 -10.49
CA ILE A 96 -9.44 -15.04 -10.64
C ILE A 96 -9.95 -16.36 -10.06
N GLU A 97 -10.58 -16.34 -8.88
CA GLU A 97 -11.17 -17.54 -8.26
C GLU A 97 -12.28 -18.16 -9.12
N ILE A 98 -13.22 -17.37 -9.63
CA ILE A 98 -14.30 -17.85 -10.52
C ILE A 98 -13.73 -18.42 -11.84
N GLY A 99 -12.59 -17.91 -12.28
CA GLY A 99 -11.91 -18.34 -13.51
C GLY A 99 -11.16 -19.68 -13.38
N GLU A 100 -11.01 -20.22 -12.17
CA GLU A 100 -10.25 -21.45 -11.93
C GLU A 100 -10.93 -22.69 -12.56
N GLU A 101 -10.09 -23.65 -12.98
CA GLU A 101 -10.49 -24.82 -13.77
C GLU A 101 -11.57 -25.70 -13.10
N THR A 102 -11.61 -25.64 -11.78
CA THR A 102 -12.59 -26.30 -10.91
C THR A 102 -14.03 -25.87 -11.22
N ASP A 103 -14.27 -24.60 -11.53
CA ASP A 103 -15.60 -24.07 -11.83
C ASP A 103 -16.14 -24.58 -13.16
N ARG A 104 -15.28 -24.74 -14.17
CA ARG A 104 -15.68 -25.38 -15.45
C ARG A 104 -16.03 -26.84 -15.27
N SER A 105 -15.26 -27.58 -14.48
CA SER A 105 -15.53 -29.00 -14.20
C SER A 105 -16.83 -29.18 -13.43
N THR A 106 -17.10 -28.28 -12.48
CA THR A 106 -18.30 -28.27 -11.65
C THR A 106 -19.53 -27.87 -12.46
N GLN A 107 -19.45 -26.81 -13.28
CA GLN A 107 -20.50 -26.46 -14.24
C GLN A 107 -20.85 -27.61 -15.17
N ARG A 108 -19.86 -28.32 -15.71
CA ARG A 108 -20.10 -29.50 -16.56
C ARG A 108 -20.88 -30.59 -15.81
N LYS A 109 -20.51 -30.88 -14.56
CA LYS A 109 -21.21 -31.85 -13.72
C LYS A 109 -22.64 -31.39 -13.41
N ILE A 110 -22.84 -30.14 -13.01
CA ILE A 110 -24.17 -29.57 -12.73
C ILE A 110 -25.08 -29.68 -13.97
N ILE A 111 -24.60 -29.26 -15.14
CA ILE A 111 -25.37 -29.34 -16.39
C ILE A 111 -25.70 -30.80 -16.73
N LYS A 112 -24.73 -31.72 -16.60
CA LYS A 112 -24.95 -33.15 -16.85
C LYS A 112 -26.03 -33.71 -15.93
N THR A 113 -25.96 -33.43 -14.63
CA THR A 113 -26.95 -33.90 -13.64
C THR A 113 -28.32 -33.29 -13.90
N ALA A 114 -28.41 -31.99 -14.18
CA ALA A 114 -29.68 -31.33 -14.50
C ALA A 114 -30.36 -31.92 -15.74
N ARG A 115 -29.59 -32.28 -16.78
CA ARG A 115 -30.12 -32.97 -17.97
C ARG A 115 -30.64 -34.37 -17.65
N LEU A 116 -29.95 -35.11 -16.79
CA LEU A 116 -30.41 -36.43 -16.36
C LEU A 116 -31.70 -36.32 -15.54
N LEU A 117 -31.78 -35.37 -14.62
CA LEU A 117 -32.98 -35.11 -13.81
C LEU A 117 -34.18 -34.70 -14.67
N LYS A 118 -33.99 -33.86 -15.69
CA LYS A 118 -35.05 -33.50 -16.66
C LYS A 118 -35.67 -34.70 -17.37
N ASN A 119 -34.93 -35.81 -17.49
CA ASN A 119 -35.43 -37.03 -18.14
C ASN A 119 -36.07 -38.01 -17.15
N ILE A 120 -36.01 -37.72 -15.85
CA ILE A 120 -36.56 -38.55 -14.77
C ILE A 120 -37.84 -37.92 -14.21
N ILE A 121 -37.95 -36.59 -14.26
CA ILE A 121 -39.12 -35.79 -13.88
C ILE A 121 -39.90 -35.43 -15.15
#